data_AF-A0A2H0A797-F1
#
_entry.id   AF-A0A2H0A797-F1
#
_cell.length_a   1.000
_cell.length_b   1.000
_cell.length_c   1.000
_cell.angle_alpha   90.00
_cell.angle_beta   90.00
_cell.angle_gamma   90.00
#
_symmetry.space_group_name_H-M   'P 1'
#
loop_
_entity.id
_entity.type
_entity.pdbx_description
1 polymer ?
#
loop_
_entity_poly.entity_id
_entity_poly.type
_entity_poly.pdbx_seq_one_letter_code
_entity_poly.pdbx_strand_id
1 'polypeptide(L)'
;MRVSDLITQAGGLDKGATLLNCELSRMIRSEAGVSFIHMPVDLGKAMIGGINEDILLKEYDNLFIRQIPQWRIVDTVAVAGEVVFPGTYALSENERLTSVLERAGGFSKDAFLPGVTFIRQSVKEQQEREIKDRFLSQEEEALAQEEAGLASQNLLPEELAKKQEALDNK
;
A
#
# COMPACT_ATOMS: atom_id res chain seq x y z
N MET A 1 -30.89 6.40 -6.93
CA MET A 1 -29.42 6.28 -6.90
C MET A 1 -28.95 6.10 -8.33
N ARG A 2 -28.13 7.02 -8.82
CA ARG A 2 -27.48 6.94 -10.13
C ARG A 2 -26.02 6.51 -10.00
N VAL A 3 -25.34 6.34 -11.12
CA VAL A 3 -23.90 6.01 -11.15
C VAL A 3 -23.08 7.04 -10.38
N SER A 4 -23.37 8.33 -10.56
CA SER A 4 -22.71 9.43 -9.85
C SER A 4 -22.87 9.33 -8.32
N ASP A 5 -24.09 9.01 -7.86
CA ASP A 5 -24.39 8.80 -6.44
C ASP A 5 -23.58 7.62 -5.87
N LEU A 6 -23.50 6.51 -6.61
CA LEU A 6 -22.78 5.31 -6.19
C LEU A 6 -21.28 5.59 -6.01
N ILE A 7 -20.67 6.30 -6.96
CA ILE A 7 -19.26 6.70 -6.89
C ILE A 7 -19.04 7.60 -5.68
N THR A 8 -19.95 8.55 -5.44
CA THR A 8 -19.87 9.46 -4.30
C THR A 8 -19.97 8.70 -2.98
N GLN A 9 -20.89 7.74 -2.88
CA GLN A 9 -21.04 6.88 -1.69
C GLN A 9 -19.84 5.96 -1.47
N ALA A 10 -19.15 5.54 -2.54
CA ALA A 10 -17.92 4.75 -2.46
C ALA A 10 -16.69 5.56 -2.01
N GLY A 11 -16.83 6.88 -1.80
CA GLY A 11 -15.73 7.77 -1.41
C GLY A 11 -15.03 8.44 -2.60
N GLY A 12 -15.60 8.33 -3.81
CA GLY A 12 -15.05 8.90 -5.04
C GLY A 12 -14.25 7.90 -5.86
N LEU A 13 -13.48 8.43 -6.81
CA LEU A 13 -12.63 7.65 -7.70
C LEU A 13 -11.18 7.65 -7.19
N ASP A 14 -10.52 6.50 -7.29
CA ASP A 14 -9.08 6.43 -7.10
C ASP A 14 -8.35 7.32 -8.11
N LYS A 15 -7.18 7.85 -7.72
CA LYS A 15 -6.34 8.68 -8.60
C LYS A 15 -5.90 7.96 -9.89
N GLY A 16 -5.91 6.63 -9.87
CA GLY A 16 -5.59 5.78 -11.01
C GLY A 16 -6.80 5.23 -11.75
N ALA A 17 -8.02 5.61 -11.39
CA ALA A 17 -9.22 5.16 -12.07
C ALA A 17 -9.33 5.79 -13.47
N THR A 18 -9.74 4.99 -14.45
CA THR A 18 -10.14 5.51 -15.75
C THR A 18 -11.51 6.18 -15.66
N LEU A 19 -11.71 7.23 -16.46
CA LEU A 19 -13.04 7.83 -16.62
C LEU A 19 -13.82 7.22 -17.79
N LEU A 20 -13.11 6.58 -18.73
CA LEU A 20 -13.67 6.01 -19.96
C LEU A 20 -13.50 4.50 -19.96
N ASN A 21 -14.40 3.79 -20.64
CA ASN A 21 -14.42 2.32 -20.75
C ASN A 21 -14.71 1.61 -19.42
N CYS A 22 -15.46 2.27 -18.54
CA CYS A 22 -16.06 1.63 -17.38
C CYS A 22 -17.28 0.81 -17.82
N GLU A 23 -17.64 -0.18 -17.03
CA GLU A 23 -18.70 -1.12 -17.38
C GLU A 23 -19.71 -1.23 -16.23
N LEU A 24 -20.99 -1.08 -16.57
CA LEU A 24 -22.09 -1.42 -15.69
C LEU A 24 -22.65 -2.77 -16.12
N SER A 25 -22.45 -3.77 -15.27
CA SER A 25 -23.01 -5.12 -15.43
C SER A 25 -24.32 -5.23 -14.65
N ARG A 26 -25.41 -5.57 -15.34
CA ARG A 26 -26.73 -5.79 -14.73
C ARG A 26 -27.14 -7.24 -14.83
N MET A 27 -27.44 -7.86 -13.69
CA MET A 27 -28.05 -9.19 -13.66
C MET A 27 -29.57 -9.10 -13.86
N ILE A 28 -30.11 -9.88 -14.80
CA ILE A 28 -31.55 -10.05 -14.99
C ILE A 28 -31.91 -11.49 -14.64
N ARG A 29 -32.82 -11.63 -13.67
CA ARG A 29 -33.42 -12.91 -13.31
C ARG A 29 -34.75 -13.07 -14.03
N SER A 30 -34.91 -14.20 -14.72
CA SER A 30 -36.14 -14.60 -15.41
C SER A 30 -36.51 -16.04 -15.05
N GLU A 31 -37.69 -16.50 -15.45
CA GLU A 31 -38.10 -17.90 -15.30
C GLU A 31 -37.17 -18.87 -16.04
N ALA A 32 -36.51 -18.40 -17.10
CA ALA A 32 -35.54 -19.17 -17.89
C ALA A 32 -34.12 -19.19 -17.30
N GLY A 33 -33.87 -18.46 -16.20
CA GLY A 33 -32.56 -18.40 -15.54
C GLY A 33 -32.02 -16.97 -15.38
N VAL A 34 -30.70 -16.86 -15.26
CA VAL A 34 -29.96 -15.61 -15.01
C VAL A 34 -29.20 -15.18 -16.26
N SER A 35 -29.33 -13.92 -16.66
CA SER A 35 -28.56 -13.30 -17.74
C SER A 35 -27.88 -12.01 -17.28
N PHE A 36 -26.83 -11.59 -18.00
CA PHE A 36 -26.10 -10.35 -17.72
C PHE A 36 -26.14 -9.42 -18.92
N ILE A 37 -26.35 -8.13 -18.66
CA ILE A 37 -26.22 -7.06 -19.67
C ILE A 37 -25.06 -6.17 -19.24
N HIS A 38 -24.14 -5.93 -20.19
CA HIS A 38 -23.01 -5.04 -20.01
C HIS A 38 -23.28 -3.72 -20.74
N MET A 39 -23.21 -2.60 -20.02
CA MET A 39 -23.39 -1.26 -20.58
C MET A 39 -22.10 -0.46 -20.38
N PRO A 40 -21.52 0.13 -21.44
CA PRO A 40 -20.39 1.03 -21.28
C PRO A 40 -20.84 2.31 -20.56
N VAL A 41 -20.01 2.81 -19.67
CA VAL A 41 -20.26 4.05 -18.93
C VAL A 41 -19.07 5.00 -19.08
N ASP A 42 -19.37 6.24 -19.43
CA ASP A 42 -18.44 7.36 -19.39
C ASP A 42 -18.63 8.08 -18.05
N LEU A 43 -17.72 7.82 -17.10
CA LEU A 43 -17.79 8.41 -15.77
C LEU A 43 -17.55 9.92 -15.80
N GLY A 44 -16.75 10.43 -16.75
CA GLY A 44 -16.53 11.86 -16.90
C GLY A 44 -17.83 12.60 -17.15
N LYS A 45 -18.68 12.05 -18.04
CA LYS A 45 -20.01 12.60 -18.33
C LYS A 45 -21.05 12.30 -17.25
N ALA A 46 -21.02 11.10 -16.67
CA ALA A 46 -21.93 10.74 -15.59
C ALA A 46 -21.75 11.67 -14.37
N MET A 47 -20.51 11.98 -14.01
CA MET A 47 -20.19 12.81 -12.84
C MET A 47 -20.58 14.29 -13.01
N ILE A 48 -20.69 14.80 -14.24
CA ILE A 48 -21.20 16.16 -14.51
C ILE A 48 -22.72 16.22 -14.69
N GLY A 49 -23.42 15.09 -14.49
CA GLY A 49 -24.88 15.01 -14.61
C GLY A 49 -25.39 14.87 -16.04
N GLY A 50 -24.59 14.29 -16.95
CA GLY A 50 -25.04 13.94 -18.30
C GLY A 50 -26.26 13.02 -18.23
N ILE A 51 -27.40 13.44 -18.80
CA ILE A 51 -28.70 12.80 -18.54
C ILE A 51 -28.78 11.37 -19.08
N ASN A 52 -28.00 11.05 -20.12
CA ASN A 52 -27.93 9.74 -20.75
C ASN A 52 -26.79 8.89 -20.17
N GLU A 53 -25.77 9.53 -19.62
CA GLU A 53 -24.54 8.90 -19.13
C GLU A 53 -24.59 8.60 -17.63
N ASP A 54 -25.32 9.38 -16.85
CA ASP A 54 -25.55 9.13 -15.43
C ASP A 54 -26.71 8.15 -15.24
N ILE A 55 -26.44 6.87 -15.54
CA ILE A 55 -27.45 5.82 -15.59
C ILE A 55 -28.13 5.64 -14.22
N LEU A 56 -29.46 5.53 -14.23
CA LEU A 56 -30.22 5.15 -13.05
C LEU A 56 -29.97 3.67 -12.71
N LEU A 57 -29.46 3.42 -11.50
CA LEU A 57 -29.12 2.08 -11.05
C LEU A 57 -30.37 1.27 -10.71
N LYS A 58 -30.27 -0.04 -10.91
CA LYS A 58 -31.28 -1.04 -10.57
C LYS A 58 -30.67 -2.11 -9.65
N GLU A 59 -31.53 -2.99 -9.14
CA GLU A 59 -31.09 -4.13 -8.36
C GLU A 59 -30.08 -4.98 -9.13
N TYR A 60 -29.06 -5.45 -8.42
CA TYR A 60 -27.98 -6.29 -8.95
C TYR A 60 -27.12 -5.64 -10.05
N ASP A 61 -27.07 -4.31 -10.08
CA ASP A 61 -26.07 -3.58 -10.85
C ASP A 61 -24.70 -3.62 -10.17
N ASN A 62 -23.67 -3.91 -10.96
CA ASN A 62 -22.27 -3.87 -10.55
C ASN A 62 -21.51 -2.91 -11.48
N LEU A 63 -20.93 -1.86 -10.91
CA LEU A 63 -20.09 -0.92 -11.65
C LEU A 63 -18.62 -1.33 -11.52
N PHE A 64 -18.00 -1.69 -12.64
CA PHE A 64 -16.59 -2.01 -12.73
C PHE A 64 -15.80 -0.84 -13.33
N ILE A 65 -14.86 -0.32 -12.55
CA ILE A 65 -14.01 0.81 -12.93
C ILE A 65 -12.59 0.29 -13.13
N ARG A 66 -12.08 0.44 -14.36
CA ARG A 66 -10.73 -0.01 -14.70
C ARG A 66 -9.70 0.95 -14.14
N GLN A 67 -8.54 0.45 -13.79
CA GLN A 67 -7.37 1.27 -13.52
C GLN A 67 -6.70 1.67 -14.85
N ILE A 68 -6.14 2.87 -14.91
CA ILE A 68 -5.28 3.31 -16.00
C ILE A 68 -4.08 2.34 -16.08
N PRO A 69 -3.80 1.73 -17.24
CA PRO A 69 -2.65 0.85 -17.39
C PRO A 69 -1.36 1.56 -17.00
N GLN A 70 -0.48 0.86 -16.29
CA GLN A 70 0.80 1.41 -15.79
C GLN A 70 0.64 2.62 -14.86
N TRP A 71 -0.55 2.83 -14.28
CA TRP A 71 -0.71 3.86 -13.27
C TRP A 71 0.13 3.50 -12.04
N ARG A 72 1.08 4.37 -11.75
CA ARG A 72 1.91 4.32 -10.57
C ARG A 72 2.14 5.73 -10.06
N ILE A 73 2.41 5.82 -8.77
CA ILE A 73 3.00 7.05 -8.22
C ILE A 73 4.34 7.23 -8.94
N VAL A 74 4.57 8.44 -9.45
CA VAL A 74 5.80 8.78 -10.17
C VAL A 74 6.97 8.66 -9.19
N ASP A 75 7.89 7.74 -9.49
CA ASP A 75 9.14 7.64 -8.75
C ASP A 75 9.98 8.89 -9.05
N THR A 76 10.69 9.39 -8.06
CA THR A 76 11.53 10.59 -8.23
C THR A 76 12.93 10.34 -7.71
N VAL A 77 13.89 11.04 -8.31
CA VAL A 77 15.27 11.14 -7.81
C VAL A 77 15.61 12.60 -7.53
N ALA A 78 16.22 12.86 -6.38
CA ALA A 78 16.77 14.16 -6.05
C ALA A 78 18.24 14.22 -6.48
N VAL A 79 18.59 15.25 -7.25
CA VAL A 79 19.96 15.53 -7.70
C VAL A 79 20.40 16.84 -7.04
N ALA A 80 21.50 16.79 -6.30
CA ALA A 80 22.02 17.92 -5.55
C ALA A 80 23.56 17.97 -5.63
N GLY A 81 24.14 19.11 -5.24
CA GLY A 81 25.58 19.37 -5.31
C GLY A 81 25.99 20.05 -6.63
N GLU A 82 27.22 19.78 -7.07
CA GLU A 82 27.86 20.42 -8.23
C GLU A 82 27.36 19.86 -9.58
N VAL A 83 26.10 20.15 -9.89
CA VAL A 83 25.45 19.89 -11.18
C VAL A 83 24.88 21.18 -11.75
N VAL A 84 24.66 21.26 -13.07
CA VAL A 84 24.20 22.50 -13.71
C VAL A 84 22.79 22.90 -13.24
N PHE A 85 21.88 21.93 -13.15
CA PHE A 85 20.50 22.13 -12.72
C PHE A 85 20.12 21.15 -11.60
N PRO A 86 20.42 21.48 -10.33
CA PRO A 86 19.98 20.64 -9.20
C PRO A 86 18.45 20.67 -9.06
N GLY A 87 17.87 19.58 -8.59
CA GLY A 87 16.42 19.47 -8.43
C GLY A 87 15.92 18.03 -8.32
N THR A 88 14.59 17.90 -8.25
CA THR A 88 13.91 16.61 -8.22
C THR A 88 13.40 16.27 -9.61
N TYR A 89 13.78 15.10 -10.10
CA TYR A 89 13.44 14.61 -11.43
C TYR A 89 12.52 13.41 -11.33
N ALA A 90 11.41 13.45 -12.09
CA ALA A 90 10.55 12.31 -12.31
C ALA A 90 11.30 11.22 -13.11
N LEU A 91 11.17 9.98 -12.66
CA LEU A 91 11.75 8.80 -13.28
C LEU A 91 10.73 8.10 -14.18
N SER A 92 11.23 7.62 -15.31
CA SER A 92 10.52 6.69 -16.19
C SER A 92 10.87 5.24 -15.83
N GLU A 93 10.08 4.28 -16.32
CA GLU A 93 10.39 2.86 -16.10
C GLU A 93 11.77 2.51 -16.67
N ASN A 94 12.59 1.87 -15.83
CA ASN A 94 13.96 1.47 -16.17
C ASN A 94 14.88 2.62 -16.61
N GLU A 95 14.61 3.86 -16.20
CA GLU A 95 15.46 5.00 -16.50
C GLU A 95 16.85 4.88 -15.86
N ARG A 96 17.90 5.24 -16.61
CA ARG A 96 19.29 5.21 -16.14
C ARG A 96 19.66 6.51 -15.43
N LEU A 97 20.54 6.40 -14.44
CA LEU A 97 21.09 7.58 -13.74
C LEU A 97 21.77 8.56 -14.71
N THR A 98 22.42 8.06 -15.77
CA THR A 98 23.05 8.90 -16.79
C THR A 98 22.04 9.80 -17.51
N SER A 99 20.84 9.30 -17.80
CA SER A 99 19.78 10.08 -18.45
C SER A 99 19.26 11.19 -17.55
N VAL A 100 19.13 10.92 -16.26
CA VAL A 100 18.78 11.96 -15.27
C VAL A 100 19.89 13.01 -15.16
N LEU A 101 21.17 12.58 -15.13
CA LEU A 101 22.32 13.50 -15.10
C LEU A 101 22.39 14.38 -16.35
N GLU A 102 22.10 13.84 -17.53
CA GLU A 102 22.01 14.60 -18.78
C GLU A 102 20.90 15.65 -18.70
N ARG A 103 19.72 15.29 -18.18
CA ARG A 103 18.61 16.23 -17.93
C ARG A 103 18.98 17.31 -16.92
N ALA A 104 19.83 16.99 -15.94
CA ALA A 104 20.40 17.94 -15.00
C ALA A 104 21.53 18.81 -15.59
N GLY A 105 21.84 18.65 -16.88
CA GLY A 105 22.88 19.39 -17.59
C GLY A 105 24.30 18.88 -17.33
N GLY A 106 24.44 17.71 -16.70
CA GLY A 106 25.71 17.13 -16.31
C GLY A 106 26.32 17.76 -15.06
N PHE A 107 27.58 17.43 -14.83
CA PHE A 107 28.37 17.98 -13.72
C PHE A 107 28.82 19.41 -14.01
N SER A 108 28.87 20.24 -12.96
CA SER A 108 29.54 21.53 -13.00
C SER A 108 31.05 21.36 -13.22
N LYS A 109 31.74 22.42 -13.64
CA LYS A 109 33.20 22.43 -13.83
C LYS A 109 33.95 22.20 -12.51
N ASP A 110 33.34 22.56 -11.39
CA ASP A 110 33.93 22.45 -10.05
C ASP A 110 33.55 21.13 -9.35
N ALA A 111 32.85 20.22 -10.05
CA ALA A 111 32.37 18.97 -9.47
C ALA A 111 33.51 17.99 -9.16
N PHE A 112 33.52 17.49 -7.93
CA PHE A 112 34.44 16.42 -7.52
C PHE A 112 33.85 15.02 -7.79
N LEU A 113 34.11 14.51 -8.99
CA LEU A 113 33.60 13.21 -9.48
C LEU A 113 33.86 12.02 -8.52
N PRO A 114 35.04 11.86 -7.89
CA PRO A 114 35.27 10.75 -6.96
C PRO A 114 34.41 10.81 -5.69
N GLY A 115 33.81 11.96 -5.37
CA GLY A 115 32.93 12.14 -4.20
C GLY A 115 31.44 11.91 -4.49
N VAL A 116 31.07 11.49 -5.70
CA VAL A 116 29.67 11.24 -6.06
C VAL A 116 29.11 10.11 -5.19
N THR A 117 28.02 10.40 -4.50
CA THR A 117 27.33 9.45 -3.63
C THR A 117 25.93 9.18 -4.18
N PHE A 118 25.57 7.91 -4.28
CA PHE A 118 24.23 7.46 -4.65
C PHE A 118 23.54 6.83 -3.44
N ILE A 119 22.38 7.37 -3.07
CA ILE A 119 21.62 6.92 -1.91
C ILE A 119 20.26 6.42 -2.39
N ARG A 120 19.91 5.20 -2.00
CA ARG A 120 18.58 4.62 -2.24
C ARG A 120 17.80 4.59 -0.92
N GLN A 121 16.84 5.49 -0.77
CA GLN A 121 16.02 5.63 0.44
C GLN A 121 15.36 4.31 0.85
N SER A 122 14.86 3.52 -0.11
CA SER A 122 14.18 2.26 0.17
C SER A 122 15.06 1.23 0.89
N VAL A 123 16.37 1.23 0.61
CA VAL A 123 17.33 0.34 1.30
C VAL A 123 17.52 0.78 2.74
N LYS A 124 17.63 2.09 2.96
CA LYS A 124 17.74 2.66 4.31
C LYS A 124 16.51 2.34 5.15
N GLU A 125 15.31 2.58 4.61
CA GLU A 125 14.05 2.29 5.30
C GLU A 125 13.85 0.80 5.57
N GLN A 126 14.28 -0.07 4.65
CA GLN A 126 14.23 -1.51 4.87
C GLN A 126 15.15 -1.93 6.03
N GLN A 127 16.38 -1.43 6.07
CA GLN A 127 17.31 -1.70 7.18
C GLN A 127 16.76 -1.20 8.51
N GLU A 128 16.17 0.00 8.55
CA GLU A 128 15.55 0.55 9.75
C GLU A 128 14.37 -0.31 10.24
N ARG A 129 13.53 -0.79 9.31
CA ARG A 129 12.44 -1.74 9.65
C ARG A 129 12.98 -3.03 10.24
N GLU A 130 13.96 -3.65 9.60
CA GLU A 130 14.55 -4.92 10.07
C GLU A 130 15.21 -4.79 11.45
N ILE A 131 15.90 -3.67 11.72
CA ILE A 131 16.48 -3.40 13.03
C ILE A 131 15.39 -3.21 14.08
N LYS A 132 14.34 -2.45 13.76
CA LYS A 132 13.22 -2.20 14.67
C LYS A 132 12.48 -3.49 15.01
N ASP A 133 12.19 -4.32 14.01
CA ASP A 133 11.47 -5.58 14.20
C ASP A 133 12.28 -6.54 15.09
N ARG A 134 13.61 -6.60 14.90
CA ARG A 134 14.49 -7.39 15.76
C ARG A 134 14.54 -6.88 17.20
N PHE A 135 14.56 -5.56 17.37
CA PHE A 135 14.56 -4.96 18.70
C PHE A 135 13.26 -5.27 19.45
N LEU A 136 12.11 -5.12 18.78
CA LEU A 136 10.80 -5.45 19.34
C LEU A 136 10.70 -6.93 19.72
N SER A 137 11.16 -7.85 18.86
CA SER A 137 11.13 -9.28 19.18
C SER A 137 12.00 -9.63 20.40
N GLN A 138 13.14 -8.96 20.57
CA GLN A 138 14.00 -9.16 21.74
C GLN A 138 13.37 -8.65 23.03
N GLU A 139 12.68 -7.50 22.99
CA GLU A 139 11.95 -6.98 24.16
C GLU A 139 10.78 -7.90 24.54
N GLU A 140 10.01 -8.37 23.56
CA GLU A 140 8.91 -9.32 23.80
C GLU A 140 9.41 -10.62 24.44
N GLU A 141 10.52 -11.17 23.95
CA GLU A 141 11.15 -12.36 24.54
C GLU A 141 11.64 -12.11 25.97
N ALA A 142 12.24 -10.96 26.24
CA ALA A 142 12.73 -10.60 27.58
C ALA A 142 11.57 -10.46 28.58
N LEU A 143 10.47 -9.80 28.18
CA LEU A 143 9.26 -9.67 29.00
C LEU A 143 8.63 -11.04 29.28
N ALA A 144 8.53 -11.90 28.26
CA ALA A 144 8.00 -13.26 28.44
C ALA A 144 8.86 -14.12 29.37
N GLN A 145 10.20 -13.99 29.32
CA GLN A 145 11.10 -14.67 30.26
C GLN A 145 10.96 -14.14 31.68
N GLU A 146 10.78 -12.82 31.85
CA GLU A 146 10.53 -12.20 33.15
C GLU A 146 9.19 -12.65 33.74
N GLU A 147 8.11 -12.65 32.96
CA GLU A 147 6.81 -13.17 33.36
C GLU A 147 6.88 -14.66 33.72
N ALA A 148 7.58 -15.48 32.93
CA ALA A 148 7.78 -16.89 33.23
C ALA A 148 8.59 -17.10 34.52
N GLY A 149 9.58 -16.24 34.78
CA GLY A 149 10.35 -16.24 36.02
C GLY A 149 9.51 -15.87 37.24
N LEU A 150 8.68 -14.83 37.13
CA LEU A 150 7.75 -14.38 38.17
C LEU A 150 6.66 -15.42 38.46
N ALA A 151 6.11 -16.06 37.41
CA ALA A 151 5.16 -17.16 37.56
C ALA A 151 5.80 -18.35 38.30
N SER A 152 7.04 -18.69 37.95
CA SER A 152 7.81 -19.76 38.60
C SER A 152 8.16 -19.45 40.06
N GLN A 153 8.39 -18.18 40.42
CA GLN A 153 8.63 -17.77 41.81
C GLN A 153 7.35 -17.79 42.67
N ASN A 154 6.19 -17.51 42.08
CA ASN A 154 4.91 -17.57 42.79
C ASN A 154 4.33 -18.98 42.90
N LEU A 155 4.84 -19.94 42.12
CA LEU A 155 4.63 -21.36 42.32
C LEU A 155 5.53 -21.83 43.48
N LEU A 156 4.95 -21.96 44.70
CA LEU A 156 5.25 -22.91 45.80
C LEU A 156 5.55 -22.27 47.19
N PRO A 157 4.50 -21.98 47.99
CA PRO A 157 4.43 -22.60 49.32
C PRO A 157 3.49 -23.81 49.41
N GLU A 158 2.41 -23.84 48.63
CA GLU A 158 1.36 -24.87 48.79
C GLU A 158 1.66 -26.23 48.15
N GLU A 159 2.36 -26.29 47.03
CA GLU A 159 2.64 -27.57 46.35
C GLU A 159 3.91 -28.30 46.88
N LEU A 160 4.83 -27.61 47.58
CA LEU A 160 5.96 -28.25 48.27
C LEU A 160 5.48 -29.09 49.47
N ALA A 161 4.45 -28.60 50.19
CA ALA A 161 3.84 -29.31 51.31
C ALA A 161 3.20 -30.64 50.87
N LYS A 162 2.48 -30.63 49.73
CA LYS A 162 1.86 -31.86 49.18
C LYS A 162 2.88 -32.90 48.71
N LYS A 163 4.08 -32.49 48.32
CA LYS A 163 5.14 -33.42 47.87
C LYS A 163 5.91 -34.05 49.04
N GLN A 164 6.02 -33.36 50.18
CA GLN A 164 6.57 -33.91 51.42
C GLN A 164 5.60 -34.89 52.10
N GLU A 165 4.29 -34.58 52.12
CA GLU A 165 3.27 -35.51 52.63
C GLU A 165 3.18 -36.82 51.83
N ALA A 166 3.48 -36.79 50.53
CA ALA A 166 3.53 -37.99 49.68
C ALA A 166 4.81 -38.84 49.87
N LEU A 167 5.87 -38.27 50.46
CA LEU A 167 7.15 -38.95 50.70
C LEU A 167 7.22 -39.58 52.11
N ASP A 168 6.49 -39.05 53.08
CA ASP A 168 6.45 -39.58 54.46
C ASP A 168 5.47 -40.77 54.67
N ASN A 169 4.73 -41.18 53.64
CA ASN A 169 3.73 -42.25 53.73
C ASN A 169 4.12 -43.51 52.93
N LYS A 170 5.36 -44.01 53.13
CA LYS A 170 5.80 -45.31 52.62
C LYS A 170 6.66 -46.08 53.61
#